data_AF-A0A536HYW3-F1
#
_entry.id   AF-A0A536HYW3-F1
#
_cell.length_a   1.000
_cell.length_b   1.000
_cell.length_c   1.000
_cell.angle_alpha   90.00
_cell.angle_beta   90.00
_cell.angle_gamma   90.00
#
_symmetry.space_group_name_H-M   'P 1'
#
loop_
_entity.id
_entity.type
_entity.pdbx_description
1 polymer ?
#
loop_
_entity_poly.entity_id
_entity_poly.type
_entity_poly.pdbx_seq_one_letter_code
_entity_poly.pdbx_strand_id
1 'polypeptide(L)'
;MVALAALSLGDMSEAMEHAASAREVAIETEKPRLGAHALRTEALAHLLAGDFPGTVAAAARRERFASPTKWPSMLGIAIGAAAAMASPEEKTYRDLLVEQEASPSEIALADFFAAYYGLRESESAYHALRSAGQPKAIIDHMLVGPLMVLAAARWRVPDEAFEDRVASIVERTGHARGRALLTQAEAIRAYHAGEHIKSAKLLFDAVQAFATLKLDYERAVALADLARALHDVPGREEQAQAQCDEAKAIAERLSATALRVAAENLTVRV
;
A
#
# COMPACT_ATOMS: atom_id res chain seq x y z
N MET A 1 2.23 -14.55 16.03
CA MET A 1 0.75 -14.62 16.08
C MET A 1 0.17 -13.25 16.38
N VAL A 2 0.53 -12.60 17.50
CA VAL A 2 0.01 -11.27 17.87
C VAL A 2 0.27 -10.20 16.80
N ALA A 3 1.51 -10.06 16.30
CA ALA A 3 1.82 -9.08 15.25
C ALA A 3 0.99 -9.26 13.96
N LEU A 4 0.72 -10.50 13.53
CA LEU A 4 -0.10 -10.78 12.35
C LEU A 4 -1.59 -10.49 12.59
N ALA A 5 -2.07 -10.71 13.81
CA ALA A 5 -3.43 -10.36 14.22
C ALA A 5 -3.60 -8.83 14.25
N ALA A 6 -2.65 -8.10 14.84
CA ALA A 6 -2.63 -6.63 14.83
C ALA A 6 -2.64 -6.06 13.41
N LEU A 7 -1.80 -6.58 12.49
CA LEU A 7 -1.85 -6.24 11.06
C LEU A 7 -3.24 -6.44 10.45
N SER A 8 -3.88 -7.55 10.77
CA SER A 8 -5.20 -7.91 10.24
C SER A 8 -6.33 -7.06 10.84
N LEU A 9 -6.12 -6.50 12.04
CA LEU A 9 -7.04 -5.58 12.69
C LEU A 9 -6.80 -4.11 12.31
N GLY A 10 -5.69 -3.83 11.62
CA GLY A 10 -5.31 -2.47 11.21
C GLY A 10 -4.52 -1.70 12.28
N ASP A 11 -4.09 -2.35 13.35
CA ASP A 11 -3.20 -1.74 14.35
C ASP A 11 -1.75 -1.96 13.96
N MET A 12 -1.23 -1.05 13.12
CA MET A 12 0.14 -1.13 12.63
C MET A 12 1.16 -0.86 13.75
N SER A 13 0.81 -0.03 14.74
CA SER A 13 1.68 0.29 15.88
C SER A 13 1.94 -0.96 16.71
N GLU A 14 0.88 -1.65 17.10
CA GLU A 14 0.97 -2.88 17.85
C GLU A 14 1.65 -3.98 17.01
N ALA A 15 1.38 -4.04 15.70
CA ALA A 15 2.07 -4.97 14.80
C ALA A 15 3.60 -4.75 14.78
N MET A 16 4.05 -3.50 14.68
CA MET A 16 5.47 -3.13 14.71
C MET A 16 6.13 -3.53 16.04
N GLU A 17 5.50 -3.20 17.16
CA GLU A 17 6.03 -3.48 18.50
C GLU A 17 6.20 -4.99 18.76
N HIS A 18 5.17 -5.79 18.48
CA HIS A 18 5.24 -7.24 18.69
C HIS A 18 6.17 -7.92 17.70
N ALA A 19 6.27 -7.42 16.46
CA ALA A 19 7.20 -7.96 15.48
C ALA A 19 8.66 -7.66 15.88
N ALA A 20 8.96 -6.44 16.33
CA ALA A 20 10.28 -6.08 16.84
C ALA A 20 10.65 -6.90 18.09
N SER A 21 9.73 -7.06 19.04
CA SER A 21 9.95 -7.89 20.23
C SER A 21 10.21 -9.35 19.87
N ALA A 22 9.43 -9.92 18.95
CA ALA A 22 9.64 -11.29 18.47
C ALA A 22 10.98 -11.45 17.73
N ARG A 23 11.45 -10.41 17.03
CA ARG A 23 12.75 -10.39 16.37
C ARG A 23 13.89 -10.46 17.40
N GLU A 24 13.86 -9.62 18.44
CA GLU A 24 14.90 -9.62 19.48
C GLU A 24 14.97 -10.97 20.20
N VAL A 25 13.83 -11.53 20.63
CA VAL A 25 13.78 -12.87 21.24
C VAL A 25 14.34 -13.94 20.29
N ALA A 26 14.07 -13.84 18.99
CA ALA A 26 14.60 -14.79 18.02
C ALA A 26 16.12 -14.65 17.82
N ILE A 27 16.70 -13.46 17.99
CA ILE A 27 18.15 -13.24 17.98
C ILE A 27 18.76 -13.86 19.25
N GLU A 28 18.23 -13.53 20.41
CA GLU A 28 18.69 -14.03 21.72
C GLU A 28 18.62 -15.56 21.84
N THR A 29 17.62 -16.17 21.19
CA THR A 29 17.42 -17.63 21.21
C THR A 29 17.98 -18.37 20.00
N GLU A 30 18.76 -17.69 19.16
CA GLU A 30 19.43 -18.26 17.97
C GLU A 30 18.45 -18.94 16.98
N LYS A 31 17.29 -18.31 16.74
CA LYS A 31 16.23 -18.78 15.83
C LYS A 31 16.13 -17.88 14.58
N PRO A 32 17.13 -17.88 13.68
CA PRO A 32 17.24 -16.92 12.58
C PRO A 32 16.06 -16.96 11.60
N ARG A 33 15.42 -18.12 11.39
CA ARG A 33 14.24 -18.24 10.50
C ARG A 33 12.99 -17.55 11.06
N LEU A 34 12.83 -17.56 12.39
CA LEU A 34 11.76 -16.85 13.07
C LEU A 34 12.04 -15.36 13.13
N GLY A 35 13.30 -14.99 13.41
CA GLY A 35 13.74 -13.59 13.38
C GLY A 35 13.55 -12.94 12.00
N ALA A 36 13.90 -13.63 10.91
CA ALA A 36 13.65 -13.16 9.56
C ALA A 36 12.15 -13.02 9.23
N HIS A 37 11.29 -13.88 9.80
CA HIS A 37 9.84 -13.75 9.63
C HIS A 37 9.29 -12.53 10.38
N ALA A 38 9.74 -12.34 11.63
CA ALA A 38 9.37 -11.21 12.46
C ALA A 38 9.80 -9.89 11.81
N LEU A 39 11.04 -9.83 11.30
CA LEU A 39 11.54 -8.66 10.56
C LEU A 39 10.69 -8.35 9.32
N ARG A 40 10.24 -9.38 8.59
CA ARG A 40 9.32 -9.18 7.44
C ARG A 40 7.98 -8.61 7.86
N THR A 41 7.42 -9.11 8.95
CA THR A 41 6.17 -8.59 9.50
C THR A 41 6.33 -7.14 9.97
N GLU A 42 7.45 -6.80 10.61
CA GLU A 42 7.79 -5.44 11.02
C GLU A 42 7.90 -4.50 9.81
N ALA A 43 8.68 -4.87 8.78
CA ALA A 43 8.82 -4.04 7.58
C ALA A 43 7.50 -3.86 6.83
N LEU A 44 6.66 -4.91 6.75
CA LEU A 44 5.32 -4.78 6.17
C LEU A 44 4.43 -3.85 7.00
N ALA A 45 4.50 -3.91 8.33
CA ALA A 45 3.74 -3.01 9.21
C ALA A 45 4.14 -1.55 9.01
N HIS A 46 5.45 -1.26 8.92
CA HIS A 46 5.93 0.08 8.57
C HIS A 46 5.38 0.54 7.21
N LEU A 47 5.45 -0.31 6.18
CA LEU A 47 4.98 0.05 4.83
C LEU A 47 3.49 0.39 4.84
N LEU A 48 2.68 -0.46 5.48
CA LEU A 48 1.22 -0.28 5.58
C LEU A 48 0.83 0.88 6.51
N ALA A 49 1.71 1.31 7.41
CA ALA A 49 1.51 2.51 8.22
C ALA A 49 1.88 3.81 7.47
N GLY A 50 2.50 3.71 6.28
CA GLY A 50 3.07 4.86 5.59
C GLY A 50 4.41 5.34 6.18
N ASP A 51 5.05 4.55 7.04
CA ASP A 51 6.41 4.83 7.54
C ASP A 51 7.45 4.27 6.55
N PHE A 52 7.62 4.98 5.44
CA PHE A 52 8.54 4.56 4.37
C PHE A 52 10.01 4.53 4.83
N PRO A 53 10.54 5.53 5.56
CA PRO A 53 11.90 5.46 6.10
C PRO A 53 12.08 4.29 7.07
N GLY A 54 11.12 4.04 7.96
CA GLY A 54 11.13 2.89 8.86
C GLY A 54 11.12 1.56 8.13
N THR A 55 10.37 1.47 7.02
CA THR A 55 10.35 0.29 6.14
C THR A 55 11.72 -0.02 5.56
N VAL A 56 12.39 1.00 5.00
CA VAL A 56 13.74 0.87 4.44
C VAL A 56 14.75 0.49 5.53
N ALA A 57 14.68 1.14 6.69
CA ALA A 57 15.55 0.83 7.83
C ALA A 57 15.35 -0.60 8.35
N ALA A 58 14.10 -1.09 8.41
CA ALA A 58 13.82 -2.48 8.77
C ALA A 58 14.36 -3.45 7.71
N ALA A 59 14.18 -3.16 6.42
CA ALA A 59 14.70 -3.98 5.34
C ALA A 59 16.24 -4.04 5.30
N ALA A 60 16.94 -2.97 5.71
CA ALA A 60 18.40 -2.96 5.83
C ALA A 60 18.92 -3.93 6.91
N ARG A 61 18.13 -4.20 7.96
CA ARG A 61 18.51 -5.16 9.03
C ARG A 61 18.52 -6.62 8.56
N ARG A 62 18.10 -6.92 7.34
CA ARG A 62 18.10 -8.28 6.76
C ARG A 62 19.47 -8.97 6.85
N GLU A 63 20.55 -8.18 6.72
CA GLU A 63 21.94 -8.66 6.74
C GLU A 63 22.36 -9.26 8.08
N ARG A 64 21.63 -8.95 9.16
CA ARG A 64 21.85 -9.54 10.49
C ARG A 64 21.42 -11.00 10.60
N PHE A 65 20.68 -11.51 9.61
CA PHE A 65 20.18 -12.88 9.60
C PHE A 65 20.83 -13.70 8.49
N ALA A 66 21.54 -14.78 8.82
CA ALA A 66 22.26 -15.63 7.87
C ALA A 66 21.35 -16.47 6.91
N SER A 67 20.06 -16.16 6.77
CA SER A 67 19.09 -16.97 6.02
C SER A 67 18.64 -16.28 4.73
N PRO A 68 19.14 -16.69 3.55
CA PRO A 68 18.84 -16.05 2.27
C PRO A 68 17.39 -16.24 1.77
N THR A 69 16.66 -17.25 2.28
CA THR A 69 15.36 -17.66 1.72
C THR A 69 14.18 -16.69 1.89
N LYS A 70 14.33 -15.58 2.62
CA LYS A 70 13.24 -14.59 2.82
C LYS A 70 13.62 -13.17 2.39
N TRP A 71 14.85 -12.94 1.94
CA TRP A 71 15.34 -11.63 1.57
C TRP A 71 14.63 -11.03 0.34
N PRO A 72 14.25 -11.80 -0.70
CA PRO A 72 13.54 -11.22 -1.85
C PRO A 72 12.21 -10.56 -1.46
N SER A 73 11.44 -11.18 -0.57
CA SER A 73 10.19 -10.58 -0.05
C SER A 73 10.41 -9.28 0.74
N MET A 74 11.55 -9.14 1.43
CA MET A 74 11.93 -7.89 2.11
C MET A 74 12.29 -6.80 1.11
N LEU A 75 13.03 -7.16 0.07
CA LEU A 75 13.41 -6.23 -1.00
C LEU A 75 12.16 -5.70 -1.72
N GLY A 76 11.16 -6.55 -2.00
CA GLY A 76 9.89 -6.10 -2.59
C GLY A 76 9.15 -5.06 -1.72
N ILE A 77 9.14 -5.23 -0.40
CA ILE A 77 8.57 -4.26 0.55
C ILE A 77 9.39 -2.95 0.53
N ALA A 78 10.72 -3.04 0.54
CA ALA A 78 11.61 -1.88 0.48
C ALA A 78 11.49 -1.11 -0.83
N ILE A 79 11.31 -1.80 -1.97
CA ILE A 79 11.05 -1.20 -3.28
C ILE A 79 9.77 -0.34 -3.25
N GLY A 80 8.70 -0.84 -2.64
CA GLY A 80 7.47 -0.07 -2.47
C GLY A 80 7.69 1.23 -1.67
N ALA A 81 8.40 1.14 -0.55
CA ALA A 81 8.74 2.32 0.26
C ALA A 81 9.66 3.30 -0.47
N ALA A 82 10.70 2.80 -1.14
CA ALA A 82 11.61 3.62 -1.94
C ALA A 82 10.85 4.32 -3.09
N ALA A 83 9.90 3.65 -3.73
CA ALA A 83 9.05 4.22 -4.76
C ALA A 83 8.15 5.35 -4.21
N ALA A 84 7.52 5.17 -3.03
CA ALA A 84 6.76 6.23 -2.37
C ALA A 84 7.61 7.47 -2.08
N MET A 85 8.87 7.26 -1.67
CA MET A 85 9.83 8.33 -1.38
C MET A 85 10.47 8.94 -2.63
N ALA A 86 10.22 8.38 -3.83
CA ALA A 86 10.95 8.68 -5.06
C ALA A 86 12.48 8.56 -4.89
N SER A 87 12.92 7.58 -4.11
CA SER A 87 14.33 7.32 -3.78
C SER A 87 15.04 6.56 -4.91
N PRO A 88 16.31 6.91 -5.24
CA PRO A 88 17.11 6.14 -6.19
C PRO A 88 17.38 4.70 -5.72
N GLU A 89 17.22 4.43 -4.41
CA GLU A 89 17.35 3.09 -3.84
C GLU A 89 16.32 2.10 -4.40
N GLU A 90 15.20 2.59 -4.97
CA GLU A 90 14.21 1.74 -5.66
C GLU A 90 14.90 0.85 -6.70
N LYS A 91 15.77 1.44 -7.52
CA LYS A 91 16.53 0.72 -8.55
C LYS A 91 17.54 -0.23 -7.91
N THR A 92 18.28 0.22 -6.89
CA THR A 92 19.26 -0.62 -6.19
C THR A 92 18.62 -1.87 -5.61
N TYR A 93 17.46 -1.76 -4.95
CA TYR A 93 16.75 -2.92 -4.42
C TYR A 93 16.20 -3.82 -5.52
N ARG A 94 15.77 -3.23 -6.64
CA ARG A 94 15.29 -4.00 -7.78
C ARG A 94 16.40 -4.82 -8.45
N ASP A 95 17.59 -4.23 -8.60
CA ASP A 95 18.77 -4.90 -9.15
C ASP A 95 19.21 -6.05 -8.22
N LEU A 96 19.27 -5.79 -6.90
CA LEU A 96 19.55 -6.83 -5.88
C LEU A 96 18.52 -7.97 -5.91
N LEU A 97 17.25 -7.68 -6.18
CA LEU A 97 16.20 -8.69 -6.29
C LEU A 97 16.44 -9.63 -7.49
N VAL A 98 16.94 -9.10 -8.61
CA VAL A 98 17.31 -9.89 -9.79
C VAL A 98 18.56 -10.71 -9.51
N GLU A 99 19.59 -10.10 -8.93
CA GLU A 99 20.85 -10.77 -8.58
C GLU A 99 20.64 -11.95 -7.62
N GLN A 100 19.63 -11.88 -6.76
CA GLN A 100 19.25 -12.96 -5.84
C GLN A 100 18.38 -14.05 -6.50
N GLU A 101 18.16 -13.99 -7.81
CA GLU A 101 17.32 -14.95 -8.56
C GLU A 101 15.93 -15.13 -7.94
N ALA A 102 15.33 -14.01 -7.51
CA ALA A 102 14.00 -14.02 -6.91
C ALA A 102 12.97 -14.69 -7.83
N SER A 103 11.99 -15.35 -7.22
CA SER A 103 10.94 -16.03 -7.98
C SER A 103 10.12 -15.02 -8.81
N PRO A 104 9.52 -15.45 -9.94
CA PRO A 104 8.64 -14.58 -10.72
C PRO A 104 7.52 -13.94 -9.89
N SER A 105 7.03 -14.63 -8.85
CA SER A 105 6.02 -14.11 -7.95
C SER A 105 6.51 -12.99 -7.03
N GLU A 106 7.78 -13.05 -6.60
CA GLU A 106 8.40 -12.01 -5.77
C GLU A 106 8.73 -10.77 -6.59
N ILE A 107 9.22 -10.98 -7.81
CA ILE A 107 9.45 -9.92 -8.79
C ILE A 107 8.14 -9.20 -9.11
N ALA A 108 7.08 -9.94 -9.45
CA ALA A 108 5.79 -9.35 -9.78
C ALA A 108 5.18 -8.57 -8.60
N LEU A 109 5.34 -9.06 -7.36
CA LEU A 109 4.88 -8.34 -6.17
C LEU A 109 5.67 -7.05 -5.93
N ALA A 110 7.00 -7.11 -6.11
CA ALA A 110 7.86 -5.94 -6.01
C ALA A 110 7.50 -4.88 -7.05
N ASP A 111 7.33 -5.27 -8.31
CA ASP A 111 6.94 -4.38 -9.41
C ASP A 111 5.55 -3.77 -9.16
N PHE A 112 4.60 -4.57 -8.64
CA PHE A 112 3.28 -4.08 -8.23
C PHE A 112 3.38 -3.04 -7.10
N PHE A 113 4.14 -3.32 -6.03
CA PHE A 113 4.33 -2.35 -4.94
C PHE A 113 5.04 -1.09 -5.40
N ALA A 114 6.05 -1.21 -6.26
CA ALA A 114 6.72 -0.06 -6.86
C ALA A 114 5.71 0.82 -7.60
N ALA A 115 4.88 0.23 -8.47
CA ALA A 115 3.87 0.97 -9.23
C ALA A 115 2.81 1.59 -8.31
N TYR A 116 2.27 0.82 -7.36
CA TYR A 116 1.22 1.26 -6.46
C TYR A 116 1.67 2.43 -5.56
N TYR A 117 2.78 2.26 -4.84
CA TYR A 117 3.29 3.25 -3.91
C TYR A 117 4.00 4.43 -4.61
N GLY A 118 4.59 4.19 -5.78
CA GLY A 118 5.11 5.24 -6.65
C GLY A 118 4.03 6.02 -7.42
N LEU A 119 2.75 5.66 -7.26
CA LEU A 119 1.61 6.25 -7.98
C LEU A 119 1.77 6.23 -9.51
N ARG A 120 2.30 5.13 -10.04
CA ARG A 120 2.52 4.90 -11.47
C ARG A 120 1.50 3.89 -11.98
N GLU A 121 0.91 4.17 -13.13
CA GLU A 121 0.04 3.22 -13.80
C GLU A 121 0.85 2.03 -14.34
N SER A 122 0.43 0.81 -14.02
CA SER A 122 1.11 -0.40 -14.49
C SER A 122 0.17 -1.60 -14.56
N GLU A 123 -0.55 -1.69 -15.68
CA GLU A 123 -1.34 -2.88 -16.01
C GLU A 123 -0.48 -4.16 -16.08
N SER A 124 0.76 -4.05 -16.59
CA SER A 124 1.66 -5.20 -16.68
C SER A 124 2.05 -5.76 -15.31
N ALA A 125 2.32 -4.92 -14.32
CA ALA A 125 2.63 -5.36 -12.96
C ALA A 125 1.41 -6.03 -12.31
N TYR A 126 0.20 -5.52 -12.54
CA TYR A 126 -1.04 -6.15 -12.09
C TYR A 126 -1.18 -7.56 -12.67
N HIS A 127 -1.11 -7.69 -14.00
CA HIS A 127 -1.28 -8.98 -14.67
C HIS A 127 -0.16 -9.97 -14.34
N ALA A 128 1.07 -9.51 -14.19
CA ALA A 128 2.19 -10.35 -13.74
C ALA A 128 1.91 -10.94 -12.35
N LEU A 129 1.42 -10.12 -11.43
CA LEU A 129 1.09 -10.56 -10.07
C LEU A 129 -0.08 -11.56 -10.06
N ARG A 130 -1.14 -11.27 -10.82
CA ARG A 130 -2.29 -12.18 -11.00
C ARG A 130 -1.86 -13.51 -11.65
N SER A 131 -1.02 -13.46 -12.68
CA SER A 131 -0.53 -14.63 -13.40
C SER A 131 0.40 -15.51 -12.54
N ALA A 132 1.15 -14.90 -11.61
CA ALA A 132 1.89 -15.63 -10.58
C ALA A 132 1.00 -16.31 -9.52
N GLY A 133 -0.32 -16.13 -9.64
CA GLY A 133 -1.35 -16.70 -8.78
C GLY A 133 -1.51 -15.96 -7.46
N GLN A 134 -1.07 -14.70 -7.36
CA GLN A 134 -1.20 -13.91 -6.15
C GLN A 134 -2.49 -13.05 -6.15
N PRO A 135 -3.00 -12.69 -4.96
CA PRO A 135 -2.66 -13.22 -3.64
C PRO A 135 -3.09 -14.69 -3.47
N LYS A 136 -2.35 -15.49 -2.69
CA LYS A 136 -2.66 -16.91 -2.45
C LYS A 136 -3.33 -17.19 -1.11
N ALA A 137 -2.73 -16.73 -0.01
CA ALA A 137 -3.25 -17.01 1.33
C ALA A 137 -4.40 -16.06 1.68
N ILE A 138 -5.24 -16.44 2.65
CA ILE A 138 -6.34 -15.59 3.12
C ILE A 138 -5.83 -14.25 3.67
N ILE A 139 -4.70 -14.27 4.40
CA ILE A 139 -4.08 -13.05 4.93
C ILE A 139 -3.61 -12.14 3.78
N ASP A 140 -3.03 -12.69 2.72
CA ASP A 140 -2.60 -11.91 1.56
C ASP A 140 -3.82 -11.32 0.82
N HIS A 141 -4.92 -12.08 0.73
CA HIS A 141 -6.18 -11.56 0.19
C HIS A 141 -6.76 -10.44 1.04
N MET A 142 -6.59 -10.48 2.37
CA MET A 142 -7.07 -9.41 3.25
C MET A 142 -6.20 -8.14 3.15
N LEU A 143 -4.87 -8.31 3.11
CA LEU A 143 -3.93 -7.19 3.18
C LEU A 143 -3.60 -6.57 1.81
N VAL A 144 -3.38 -7.42 0.79
CA VAL A 144 -2.93 -7.03 -0.56
C VAL A 144 -4.08 -7.04 -1.56
N GLY A 145 -5.06 -7.93 -1.40
CA GLY A 145 -6.23 -8.00 -2.29
C GLY A 145 -6.93 -6.65 -2.51
N PRO A 146 -7.33 -5.91 -1.46
CA PRO A 146 -7.96 -4.60 -1.62
C PRO A 146 -7.06 -3.55 -2.27
N LEU A 147 -5.73 -3.63 -2.07
CA LEU A 147 -4.77 -2.77 -2.77
C LEU A 147 -4.77 -3.05 -4.27
N MET A 148 -4.82 -4.33 -4.65
CA MET A 148 -4.92 -4.74 -6.05
C MET A 148 -6.24 -4.31 -6.68
N VAL A 149 -7.37 -4.41 -5.98
CA VAL A 149 -8.66 -3.91 -6.48
C VAL A 149 -8.63 -2.39 -6.69
N LEU A 150 -8.06 -1.65 -5.73
CA LEU A 150 -7.89 -0.21 -5.88
C LEU A 150 -6.95 0.15 -7.04
N ALA A 151 -5.86 -0.61 -7.22
CA ALA A 151 -4.96 -0.46 -8.34
C ALA A 151 -5.66 -0.74 -9.68
N ALA A 152 -6.44 -1.82 -9.77
CA ALA A 152 -7.22 -2.18 -10.94
C ALA A 152 -8.22 -1.06 -11.31
N ALA A 153 -8.92 -0.49 -10.33
CA ALA A 153 -9.80 0.66 -10.54
C ALA A 153 -9.05 1.88 -11.10
N ARG A 154 -7.85 2.18 -10.57
CA ARG A 154 -7.01 3.30 -11.02
C ARG A 154 -6.42 3.10 -12.41
N TRP A 155 -5.97 1.88 -12.69
CA TRP A 155 -5.31 1.50 -13.94
C TRP A 155 -6.30 0.97 -14.97
N ARG A 156 -7.61 1.08 -14.70
CA ARG A 156 -8.72 0.67 -15.57
C ARG A 156 -8.61 -0.77 -16.06
N VAL A 157 -8.12 -1.65 -15.20
CA VAL A 157 -8.01 -3.09 -15.48
C VAL A 157 -9.31 -3.78 -15.06
N PRO A 158 -10.07 -4.39 -15.99
CA PRO A 158 -11.27 -5.14 -15.64
C PRO A 158 -10.90 -6.52 -15.06
N ASP A 159 -11.24 -6.78 -13.81
CA ASP A 159 -11.04 -8.09 -13.15
C ASP A 159 -12.17 -8.39 -12.14
N GLU A 160 -13.42 -8.31 -12.61
CA GLU A 160 -14.64 -8.46 -11.78
C GLU A 160 -14.61 -9.72 -10.90
N ALA A 161 -14.18 -10.86 -11.44
CA ALA A 161 -14.11 -12.12 -10.70
C ALA A 161 -13.11 -12.07 -9.52
N PHE A 162 -12.03 -11.30 -9.64
CA PHE A 162 -11.10 -11.07 -8.54
C PHE A 162 -11.67 -10.06 -7.54
N GLU A 163 -12.31 -9.01 -8.02
CA GLU A 163 -12.97 -8.01 -7.18
C GLU A 163 -14.01 -8.65 -6.26
N ASP A 164 -14.92 -9.46 -6.81
CA ASP A 164 -15.95 -10.18 -6.06
C ASP A 164 -15.35 -11.09 -4.98
N ARG A 165 -14.26 -11.78 -5.33
CA ARG A 165 -13.54 -12.65 -4.40
C ARG A 165 -12.94 -11.86 -3.24
N VAL A 166 -12.30 -10.73 -3.52
CA VAL A 166 -11.70 -9.87 -2.50
C VAL A 166 -12.80 -9.26 -1.63
N ALA A 167 -13.89 -8.77 -2.23
CA ALA A 167 -15.04 -8.23 -1.51
C ALA A 167 -15.64 -9.26 -0.55
N SER A 168 -15.88 -10.49 -1.01
CA SER A 168 -16.38 -11.58 -0.17
C SER A 168 -15.47 -11.90 1.01
N ILE A 169 -14.14 -11.89 0.81
CA ILE A 169 -13.17 -12.12 1.89
C ILE A 169 -13.18 -10.97 2.89
N VAL A 170 -13.17 -9.73 2.42
CA VAL A 170 -13.21 -8.53 3.27
C VAL A 170 -14.49 -8.49 4.10
N GLU A 171 -15.64 -8.80 3.50
CA GLU A 171 -16.93 -8.89 4.20
C GLU A 171 -16.91 -9.98 5.27
N ARG A 172 -16.54 -11.21 4.89
CA ARG A 172 -16.49 -12.36 5.81
C ARG A 172 -15.57 -12.13 7.00
N THR A 173 -14.49 -11.38 6.81
CA THR A 173 -13.49 -11.11 7.86
C THR A 173 -13.73 -9.80 8.61
N GLY A 174 -14.66 -8.96 8.15
CA GLY A 174 -14.91 -7.64 8.71
C GLY A 174 -13.70 -6.70 8.61
N HIS A 175 -12.77 -6.94 7.67
CA HIS A 175 -11.49 -6.21 7.62
C HIS A 175 -11.69 -4.73 7.29
N ALA A 176 -11.52 -3.86 8.29
CA ALA A 176 -11.89 -2.43 8.19
C ALA A 176 -11.10 -1.67 7.12
N ARG A 177 -9.77 -1.84 7.09
CA ARG A 177 -8.91 -1.23 6.06
C ARG A 177 -9.30 -1.71 4.66
N GLY A 178 -9.57 -3.01 4.52
CA GLY A 178 -10.04 -3.59 3.26
C GLY A 178 -11.33 -2.96 2.76
N ARG A 179 -12.32 -2.76 3.65
CA ARG A 179 -13.57 -2.08 3.30
C ARG A 179 -13.32 -0.65 2.82
N ALA A 180 -12.50 0.12 3.52
CA ALA A 180 -12.18 1.49 3.14
C ALA A 180 -11.49 1.55 1.75
N LEU A 181 -10.56 0.64 1.47
CA LEU A 181 -9.90 0.52 0.17
C LEU A 181 -10.88 0.15 -0.95
N LEU A 182 -11.83 -0.76 -0.69
CA LEU A 182 -12.87 -1.12 -1.67
C LEU A 182 -13.85 0.03 -1.92
N THR A 183 -14.23 0.80 -0.89
CA THR A 183 -15.01 2.03 -1.05
C THR A 183 -14.29 3.04 -1.92
N GLN A 184 -12.98 3.24 -1.70
CA GLN A 184 -12.18 4.11 -2.56
C GLN A 184 -12.11 3.59 -4.00
N ALA A 185 -11.95 2.28 -4.21
CA ALA A 185 -11.92 1.67 -5.54
C ALA A 185 -13.25 1.88 -6.30
N GLU A 186 -14.38 1.69 -5.61
CA GLU A 186 -15.71 1.99 -6.15
C GLU A 186 -15.84 3.46 -6.54
N ALA A 187 -15.34 4.36 -5.69
CA ALA A 187 -15.38 5.79 -5.96
C ALA A 187 -14.56 6.19 -7.20
N ILE A 188 -13.41 5.56 -7.43
CA ILE A 188 -12.59 5.78 -8.62
C ILE A 188 -13.28 5.27 -9.88
N ARG A 189 -13.97 4.12 -9.81
CA ARG A 189 -14.80 3.65 -10.92
C ARG A 189 -15.96 4.60 -11.22
N ALA A 190 -16.66 5.07 -10.18
CA ALA A 190 -17.70 6.08 -10.33
C ALA A 190 -17.17 7.37 -10.98
N TYR A 191 -15.96 7.81 -10.61
CA TYR A 191 -15.30 8.95 -11.24
C TYR A 191 -15.08 8.71 -12.75
N HIS A 192 -14.55 7.54 -13.13
CA HIS A 192 -14.35 7.19 -14.53
C HIS A 192 -15.65 7.02 -15.33
N ALA A 193 -16.76 6.70 -14.66
CA ALA A 193 -18.08 6.67 -15.26
C ALA A 193 -18.73 8.06 -15.40
N GLY A 194 -18.07 9.13 -14.94
CA GLY A 194 -18.62 10.50 -14.94
C GLY A 194 -19.59 10.78 -13.79
N GLU A 195 -19.73 9.86 -12.83
CA GLU A 195 -20.59 9.99 -11.65
C GLU A 195 -19.87 10.81 -10.55
N HIS A 196 -19.39 12.01 -10.87
CA HIS A 196 -18.49 12.81 -10.01
C HIS A 196 -19.06 13.09 -8.60
N ILE A 197 -20.37 13.32 -8.47
CA ILE A 197 -21.02 13.53 -7.17
C ILE A 197 -20.97 12.26 -6.30
N LYS A 198 -21.28 11.11 -6.90
CA LYS A 198 -21.22 9.81 -6.19
C LYS A 198 -19.78 9.48 -5.82
N SER A 199 -18.84 9.70 -6.73
CA SER A 199 -17.41 9.54 -6.48
C SER A 199 -16.95 10.38 -5.29
N ALA A 200 -17.26 11.68 -5.28
CA ALA A 200 -16.87 12.57 -4.19
C ALA A 200 -17.44 12.11 -2.83
N LYS A 201 -18.69 11.63 -2.80
CA LYS A 201 -19.28 11.08 -1.58
C LYS A 201 -18.52 9.85 -1.08
N LEU A 202 -18.30 8.86 -1.95
CA LEU A 202 -17.59 7.64 -1.58
C LEU A 202 -16.13 7.90 -1.18
N LEU A 203 -15.45 8.84 -1.83
CA LEU A 203 -14.09 9.27 -1.46
C LEU A 203 -14.08 9.94 -0.10
N PHE A 204 -15.05 10.79 0.21
CA PHE A 204 -15.19 11.38 1.54
C PHE A 204 -15.39 10.30 2.61
N ASP A 205 -16.25 9.31 2.37
CA ASP A 205 -16.46 8.18 3.28
C ASP A 205 -15.16 7.39 3.50
N ALA A 206 -14.38 7.15 2.45
CA ALA A 206 -13.07 6.50 2.54
C ALA A 206 -12.07 7.33 3.37
N VAL A 207 -11.99 8.65 3.15
CA VAL A 207 -11.14 9.58 3.94
C VAL A 207 -11.47 9.47 5.43
N GLN A 208 -12.75 9.49 5.79
CA GLN A 208 -13.19 9.36 7.20
C GLN A 208 -12.84 7.99 7.79
N ALA A 209 -12.98 6.92 7.01
CA ALA A 209 -12.61 5.58 7.43
C ALA A 209 -11.10 5.47 7.69
N PHE A 210 -10.25 5.99 6.79
CA PHE A 210 -8.80 5.98 7.00
C PHE A 210 -8.36 6.85 8.17
N ALA A 211 -9.01 8.01 8.40
CA ALA A 211 -8.76 8.83 9.57
C ALA A 211 -9.07 8.07 10.88
N THR A 212 -10.20 7.36 10.93
CA THR A 212 -10.58 6.53 12.08
C THR A 212 -9.58 5.41 12.36
N LEU A 213 -9.04 4.82 11.29
CA LEU A 213 -8.03 3.75 11.36
C LEU A 213 -6.60 4.28 11.57
N LYS A 214 -6.39 5.61 11.61
CA LYS A 214 -5.07 6.25 11.70
C LYS A 214 -4.13 5.84 10.56
N LEU A 215 -4.69 5.63 9.37
CA LEU A 215 -3.96 5.27 8.14
C LEU A 215 -3.71 6.53 7.32
N ASP A 216 -2.72 7.31 7.75
CA ASP A 216 -2.46 8.65 7.20
C ASP A 216 -2.06 8.63 5.72
N TYR A 217 -1.30 7.62 5.27
CA TYR A 217 -0.93 7.51 3.86
C TYR A 217 -2.15 7.27 2.97
N GLU A 218 -2.96 6.24 3.26
CA GLU A 218 -4.18 5.96 2.50
C GLU A 218 -5.18 7.13 2.57
N ARG A 219 -5.30 7.79 3.71
CA ARG A 219 -6.09 9.02 3.85
C ARG A 219 -5.59 10.10 2.88
N ALA A 220 -4.30 10.37 2.82
CA ALA A 220 -3.74 11.36 1.91
C ALA A 220 -3.96 10.99 0.43
N VAL A 221 -3.85 9.70 0.10
CA VAL A 221 -4.15 9.19 -1.24
C VAL A 221 -5.64 9.41 -1.58
N ALA A 222 -6.55 9.13 -0.65
CA ALA A 222 -7.99 9.33 -0.83
C ALA A 222 -8.37 10.83 -0.89
N LEU A 223 -7.69 11.70 -0.14
CA LEU A 223 -7.84 13.15 -0.21
C LEU A 223 -7.44 13.70 -1.59
N ALA A 224 -6.34 13.20 -2.16
CA ALA A 224 -5.92 13.59 -3.51
C ALA A 224 -6.93 13.13 -4.58
N ASP A 225 -7.48 11.93 -4.46
CA ASP A 225 -8.56 11.47 -5.33
C ASP A 225 -9.84 12.30 -5.14
N LEU A 226 -10.19 12.66 -3.89
CA LEU A 226 -11.35 13.49 -3.57
C LEU A 226 -11.20 14.88 -4.18
N ALA A 227 -10.02 15.48 -4.08
CA ALA A 227 -9.71 16.76 -4.72
C ALA A 227 -9.98 16.69 -6.23
N ARG A 228 -9.53 15.62 -6.89
CA ARG A 228 -9.79 15.39 -8.32
C ARG A 228 -11.29 15.28 -8.62
N ALA A 229 -12.03 14.50 -7.83
CA ALA A 229 -13.47 14.34 -8.03
C ALA A 229 -14.25 15.65 -7.80
N LEU A 230 -13.87 16.44 -6.81
CA LEU A 230 -14.49 17.73 -6.50
C LEU A 230 -14.19 18.80 -7.55
N HIS A 231 -13.01 18.77 -8.18
CA HIS A 231 -12.66 19.70 -9.25
C HIS A 231 -13.64 19.62 -10.43
N ASP A 232 -14.16 18.42 -10.72
CA ASP A 232 -15.13 18.19 -11.79
C ASP A 232 -16.59 18.43 -11.36
N VAL A 233 -16.82 18.92 -10.13
CA VAL A 233 -18.15 19.29 -9.62
C VAL A 233 -18.25 20.83 -9.55
N PRO A 234 -19.21 21.45 -10.29
CA PRO A 234 -19.33 22.91 -10.32
C PRO A 234 -19.49 23.55 -8.93
N GLY A 235 -18.71 24.60 -8.65
CA GLY A 235 -18.80 25.35 -7.39
C GLY A 235 -18.16 24.66 -6.18
N ARG A 236 -17.21 23.74 -6.42
CA ARG A 236 -16.47 22.98 -5.40
C ARG A 236 -14.96 23.17 -5.49
N GLU A 237 -14.50 24.17 -6.25
CA GLU A 237 -13.09 24.42 -6.56
C GLU A 237 -12.27 24.72 -5.29
N GLU A 238 -12.80 25.56 -4.39
CA GLU A 238 -12.15 25.86 -3.11
C GLU A 238 -12.04 24.63 -2.21
N GLN A 239 -13.07 23.78 -2.20
CA GLN A 239 -13.06 22.52 -1.44
C GLN A 239 -12.02 21.55 -2.02
N ALA A 240 -11.96 21.42 -3.34
CA ALA A 240 -10.97 20.61 -4.03
C ALA A 240 -9.55 21.05 -3.68
N GLN A 241 -9.28 22.36 -3.68
CA GLN A 241 -7.99 22.93 -3.30
C GLN A 241 -7.64 22.58 -1.85
N ALA A 242 -8.58 22.76 -0.91
CA ALA A 242 -8.36 22.43 0.50
C ALA A 242 -8.01 20.94 0.71
N GLN A 243 -8.71 20.01 0.03
CA GLN A 243 -8.38 18.58 0.11
C GLN A 243 -7.00 18.27 -0.48
N CYS A 244 -6.63 18.95 -1.56
CA CYS A 244 -5.33 18.80 -2.20
C CYS A 244 -4.19 19.27 -1.29
N ASP A 245 -4.35 20.40 -0.62
CA ASP A 245 -3.33 20.95 0.28
C ASP A 245 -3.17 20.10 1.54
N GLU A 246 -4.27 19.55 2.08
CA GLU A 246 -4.21 18.58 3.16
C GLU A 246 -3.47 17.29 2.74
N ALA A 247 -3.75 16.76 1.54
CA ALA A 247 -3.04 15.60 1.00
C ALA A 247 -1.53 15.85 0.89
N LYS A 248 -1.12 17.03 0.40
CA LYS A 248 0.30 17.42 0.30
C LYS A 248 0.96 17.51 1.67
N ALA A 249 0.30 18.14 2.64
CA ALA A 249 0.84 18.29 4.00
C ALA A 249 1.06 16.94 4.69
N ILE A 250 0.12 16.00 4.52
CA ILE A 250 0.30 14.63 5.04
C ILE A 250 1.43 13.91 4.28
N ALA A 251 1.45 13.99 2.96
CA ALA A 251 2.49 13.36 2.14
C ALA A 251 3.91 13.85 2.51
N GLU A 252 4.07 15.16 2.74
CA GLU A 252 5.35 15.75 3.17
C GLU A 252 5.78 15.22 4.54
N ARG A 253 4.87 15.18 5.52
CA ARG A 253 5.14 14.62 6.86
C ARG A 253 5.58 13.15 6.79
N LEU A 254 5.02 12.37 5.87
CA LEU A 254 5.33 10.95 5.69
C LEU A 254 6.54 10.70 4.78
N SER A 255 7.18 11.74 4.23
CA SER A 255 8.22 11.61 3.19
C SER A 255 7.72 10.88 1.93
N ALA A 256 6.42 10.94 1.63
CA ALA A 256 5.78 10.32 0.48
C ALA A 256 5.90 11.20 -0.77
N THR A 257 7.12 11.42 -1.25
CA THR A 257 7.43 12.34 -2.37
C THR A 257 6.58 12.07 -3.60
N ALA A 258 6.35 10.80 -3.97
CA ALA A 258 5.53 10.44 -5.13
C ALA A 258 4.09 10.97 -4.99
N LEU A 259 3.50 10.84 -3.80
CA LEU A 259 2.16 11.35 -3.50
C LEU A 259 2.12 12.88 -3.49
N ARG A 260 3.11 13.53 -2.88
CA ARG A 260 3.20 15.00 -2.89
C ARG A 260 3.21 15.55 -4.31
N VAL A 261 4.07 15.00 -5.18
CA VAL A 261 4.19 15.40 -6.59
C VAL A 261 2.90 15.10 -7.36
N ALA A 262 2.29 13.93 -7.15
CA ALA A 262 1.02 13.59 -7.78
C ALA A 262 -0.10 14.56 -7.40
N ALA A 263 -0.17 14.96 -6.12
CA ALA A 263 -1.14 15.94 -5.63
C ALA A 263 -0.88 17.35 -6.19
N GLU A 264 0.38 17.79 -6.26
CA GLU A 264 0.76 19.07 -6.88
C GLU A 264 0.29 19.18 -8.34
N ASN A 265 0.46 18.10 -9.11
CA ASN A 265 0.05 18.07 -10.51
C ASN A 265 -1.48 18.16 -10.72
N LEU A 266 -2.30 17.93 -9.69
CA LEU A 266 -3.76 18.15 -9.76
C LEU A 266 -4.10 19.63 -9.88
N THR A 267 -3.29 20.51 -9.28
CA THR A 267 -3.54 21.96 -9.22
C THR A 267 -2.97 22.76 -10.39
N VAL A 268 -2.19 22.13 -11.27
CA VAL A 268 -1.48 22.79 -12.38
C VAL A 268 -2.28 22.75 -13.69
N ARG A 269 -3.36 21.96 -13.78
CA ARG A 269 -4.26 21.99 -14.95
C ARG A 269 -5.29 23.11 -14.79
N VAL A 270 -4.96 24.27 -15.33
CA VAL A 270 -5.86 25.41 -15.63
C VAL A 270 -5.96 25.55 -17.15
#